data_AF-A0A9P6B9Q0-F1
#
_entry.id   AF-A0A9P6B9Q0-F1
#
_cell.length_a   1.000
_cell.length_b   1.000
_cell.length_c   1.000
_cell.angle_alpha   90.00
_cell.angle_beta   90.00
_cell.angle_gamma   90.00
#
_symmetry.space_group_name_H-M   'P 1'
#
loop_
_entity.id
_entity.type
_entity.pdbx_description
1 polymer ?
#
loop_
_entity_poly.entity_id
_entity_poly.type
_entity_poly.pdbx_seq_one_letter_code
_entity_poly.pdbx_strand_id
1 'polypeptide(L)'
;MAIDRFYPEGSSEYLAQAHIRDYIFYDPTISIQTMAACAAYAAVLRFATRGDEYPISPRNTRELKSMLNNHCMDVIHSLISQTRSQIPVGGYHLARSLAYESIDNMLRTGDNAEVLLAMHVPTMKDLEIFDATHLPSRGTTGQA
;
A
#
# COMPACT_ATOMS: atom_id res chain seq x y z
N MET A 1 -9.91 7.75 6.73
CA MET A 1 -9.45 8.76 5.74
C MET A 1 -9.52 8.13 4.36
N ALA A 2 -10.15 8.78 3.38
CA ALA A 2 -10.43 8.14 2.10
C ALA A 2 -9.24 8.26 1.13
N ILE A 3 -9.00 7.19 0.38
CA ILE A 3 -8.02 7.09 -0.71
C ILE A 3 -8.13 8.23 -1.74
N ASP A 4 -9.31 8.84 -1.84
CA ASP A 4 -9.64 9.97 -2.72
C ASP A 4 -8.72 11.20 -2.53
N ARG A 5 -8.08 11.34 -1.35
CA ARG A 5 -7.05 12.37 -1.17
C ARG A 5 -5.82 12.12 -2.05
N PHE A 6 -5.37 10.88 -2.11
CA PHE A 6 -4.15 10.50 -2.79
C PHE A 6 -4.39 10.29 -4.29
N TYR A 7 -5.55 9.71 -4.63
CA TYR A 7 -6.01 9.48 -6.00
C TYR A 7 -7.49 9.87 -6.13
N PRO A 8 -7.80 11.11 -6.54
CA PRO A 8 -9.17 11.59 -6.72
C PRO A 8 -9.95 10.78 -7.78
N GLU A 9 -11.29 10.82 -7.74
CA GLU A 9 -12.18 10.02 -8.60
C GLU A 9 -11.98 10.20 -10.12
N GLY A 10 -11.30 11.26 -10.56
CA GLY A 10 -10.94 11.49 -11.96
C GLY A 10 -9.51 11.10 -12.34
N SER A 11 -8.70 10.61 -11.41
CA SER A 11 -7.31 10.24 -11.68
C SER A 11 -7.23 8.94 -12.48
N SER A 12 -6.15 8.77 -13.24
CA SER A 12 -5.89 7.54 -13.99
C SER A 12 -5.83 6.31 -13.10
N GLU A 13 -5.30 6.43 -11.89
CA GLU A 13 -5.18 5.38 -10.88
C GLU A 13 -6.54 4.94 -10.35
N TYR A 14 -7.41 5.88 -10.02
CA TYR A 14 -8.77 5.59 -9.60
C TYR A 14 -9.56 4.86 -10.70
N LEU A 15 -9.54 5.41 -11.91
CA LEU A 15 -10.24 4.82 -13.06
C LEU A 15 -9.69 3.44 -13.43
N ALA A 16 -8.36 3.26 -13.37
CA ALA A 16 -7.72 1.99 -13.63
C ALA A 16 -8.09 0.93 -12.58
N GLN A 17 -8.15 1.30 -11.30
CA GLN A 17 -8.59 0.40 -10.25
C GLN A 17 -10.04 -0.04 -10.47
N ALA A 18 -10.94 0.90 -10.77
CA ALA A 18 -12.35 0.59 -11.04
C ALA A 18 -12.48 -0.37 -12.24
N HIS A 19 -11.77 -0.06 -13.34
CA HIS A 19 -11.76 -0.89 -14.54
C HIS A 19 -11.25 -2.31 -14.26
N ILE A 20 -10.09 -2.44 -13.60
CA ILE A 20 -9.52 -3.76 -13.29
C ILE A 20 -10.42 -4.56 -12.36
N ARG A 21 -10.98 -3.93 -11.32
CA ARG A 21 -11.90 -4.61 -10.38
C ARG A 21 -13.06 -5.27 -11.11
N ASP A 22 -13.60 -4.58 -12.11
CA ASP A 22 -14.83 -5.01 -12.78
C ASP A 22 -14.56 -5.92 -13.99
N TYR A 23 -13.37 -5.82 -14.61
CA TYR A 23 -13.10 -6.44 -15.92
C TYR A 23 -11.84 -7.31 -16.04
N ILE A 24 -11.03 -7.51 -14.98
CA ILE A 24 -9.74 -8.24 -15.07
C ILE A 24 -9.81 -9.61 -15.76
N PHE A 25 -10.89 -10.36 -15.55
CA PHE A 25 -11.07 -11.70 -16.11
C PHE A 25 -11.67 -11.73 -17.52
N TYR A 26 -12.19 -10.61 -18.02
CA TYR A 26 -12.99 -10.55 -19.25
C TYR A 26 -12.39 -9.66 -20.33
N ASP A 27 -11.68 -8.59 -19.95
CA ASP A 27 -11.12 -7.63 -20.87
C ASP A 27 -9.71 -8.06 -21.34
N PRO A 28 -9.55 -8.42 -22.63
CA PRO A 28 -8.24 -8.78 -23.20
C PRO A 28 -7.40 -7.56 -23.61
N THR A 29 -7.88 -6.34 -23.38
CA THR A 29 -7.26 -5.09 -23.81
C THR A 29 -6.66 -4.27 -22.66
N ILE A 30 -6.60 -4.83 -21.45
CA ILE A 30 -6.02 -4.17 -20.28
C ILE A 30 -4.54 -3.86 -20.55
N SER A 31 -4.26 -2.57 -20.65
CA SER A 31 -2.93 -2.06 -20.95
C SER A 31 -1.98 -2.13 -19.76
N ILE A 32 -0.67 -2.06 -20.05
CA ILE A 32 0.38 -1.95 -19.04
C ILE A 32 0.21 -0.68 -18.19
N GLN A 33 -0.24 0.41 -18.80
CA GLN A 33 -0.52 1.68 -18.13
C GLN A 33 -1.67 1.51 -17.12
N THR A 34 -2.73 0.82 -17.50
CA THR A 34 -3.86 0.50 -16.61
C THR A 34 -3.39 -0.36 -15.43
N MET A 35 -2.57 -1.39 -15.69
CA MET A 35 -2.02 -2.23 -14.61
C MET A 35 -1.13 -1.44 -13.65
N ALA A 36 -0.27 -0.57 -14.19
CA ALA A 36 0.61 0.27 -13.39
C ALA A 36 -0.18 1.25 -12.50
N ALA A 37 -1.17 1.91 -13.06
CA ALA A 37 -2.02 2.87 -12.36
C ALA A 37 -2.87 2.20 -11.27
N CYS A 38 -3.45 1.03 -11.57
CA CYS A 38 -4.15 0.21 -10.57
C CYS A 38 -3.22 -0.27 -9.46
N ALA A 39 -1.99 -0.69 -9.78
CA ALA A 39 -1.02 -1.11 -8.78
C ALA A 39 -0.63 0.03 -7.83
N ALA A 40 -0.43 1.24 -8.36
CA ALA A 40 -0.17 2.43 -7.55
C ALA A 40 -1.34 2.75 -6.62
N TYR A 41 -2.57 2.71 -7.13
CA TYR A 41 -3.79 2.87 -6.33
C TYR A 41 -3.88 1.83 -5.21
N ALA A 42 -3.76 0.56 -5.56
CA ALA A 42 -3.90 -0.55 -4.63
C ALA A 42 -2.83 -0.55 -3.53
N ALA A 43 -1.58 -0.19 -3.87
CA ALA A 43 -0.50 -0.06 -2.89
C ALA A 43 -0.80 1.01 -1.84
N VAL A 44 -1.26 2.18 -2.26
CA VAL A 44 -1.62 3.28 -1.35
C VAL A 44 -2.87 2.95 -0.55
N LEU A 45 -3.90 2.39 -1.18
CA LEU A 45 -5.11 1.95 -0.50
C LEU A 45 -4.79 0.94 0.60
N ARG A 46 -3.97 -0.08 0.28
CA ARG A 46 -3.53 -1.09 1.25
C ARG A 46 -2.81 -0.42 2.42
N PHE A 47 -1.84 0.44 2.13
CA PHE A 47 -1.11 1.14 3.18
C PHE A 47 -2.03 2.02 4.04
N ALA A 48 -2.96 2.76 3.44
CA ALA A 48 -3.86 3.66 4.18
C ALA A 48 -4.96 2.96 4.98
N THR A 49 -5.31 1.72 4.63
CA THR A 49 -6.44 0.98 5.26
C THR A 49 -6.01 -0.15 6.19
N ARG A 50 -4.83 -0.75 5.97
CA ARG A 50 -4.33 -1.92 6.70
C ARG A 50 -3.02 -1.62 7.43
N GLY A 51 -2.99 -0.50 8.13
CA GLY A 51 -1.83 -0.01 8.86
C GLY A 51 -1.30 -0.93 9.95
N ASP A 52 -2.23 -1.57 10.62
CA ASP A 52 -2.05 -2.52 11.71
C ASP A 52 -1.40 -3.85 11.27
N GLU A 53 -1.50 -4.20 9.98
CA GLU A 53 -0.82 -5.37 9.43
C GLU A 53 0.69 -5.15 9.21
N TYR A 54 1.18 -3.91 9.34
CA TYR A 54 2.59 -3.59 9.14
C TYR A 54 3.36 -3.64 10.47
N PRO A 55 4.24 -4.64 10.69
CA PRO A 55 5.02 -4.72 11.93
C PRO A 55 6.04 -3.59 12.08
N ILE A 56 6.34 -2.87 10.99
CA ILE A 56 7.32 -1.77 10.97
C ILE A 56 6.73 -0.61 10.17
N SER A 57 6.44 0.49 10.85
CA SER A 57 6.01 1.73 10.20
C SER A 57 7.20 2.44 9.55
N PRO A 58 7.05 2.98 8.32
CA PRO A 58 8.11 3.73 7.68
C PRO A 58 8.43 5.01 8.47
N ARG A 59 9.71 5.27 8.70
CA ARG A 59 10.16 6.42 9.52
C ARG A 59 10.41 7.68 8.71
N ASN A 60 10.51 7.54 7.39
CA ASN A 60 10.82 8.62 6.47
C ASN A 60 10.25 8.31 5.09
N THR A 61 10.18 9.32 4.22
CA THR A 61 9.60 9.22 2.88
C THR A 61 10.30 8.17 2.01
N ARG A 62 11.61 7.93 2.21
CA ARG A 62 12.36 6.91 1.46
C ARG A 62 11.89 5.50 1.82
N GLU A 63 11.72 5.22 3.10
CA GLU A 63 11.19 3.93 3.58
C GLU A 63 9.74 3.73 3.11
N LEU A 64 8.91 4.77 3.23
CA LEU A 64 7.53 4.75 2.74
C LEU A 64 7.48 4.43 1.24
N LYS A 65 8.26 5.13 0.43
CA LYS A 65 8.35 4.89 -1.02
C LYS A 65 8.80 3.46 -1.32
N SER A 66 9.80 2.95 -0.61
CA SER A 66 10.27 1.57 -0.81
C SER A 66 9.17 0.54 -0.51
N MET A 67 8.39 0.77 0.55
CA MET A 67 7.29 -0.12 0.93
C MET A 67 6.16 -0.10 -0.12
N LEU A 68 5.73 1.10 -0.54
CA LEU A 68 4.72 1.26 -1.59
C LEU A 68 5.18 0.63 -2.92
N ASN A 69 6.45 0.78 -3.28
CA ASN A 69 7.03 0.18 -4.48
C ASN A 69 7.04 -1.35 -4.42
N ASN A 70 7.32 -1.95 -3.26
CA ASN A 70 7.23 -3.40 -3.10
C ASN A 70 5.79 -3.88 -3.28
N HIS A 71 4.81 -3.17 -2.71
CA HIS A 71 3.40 -3.50 -2.93
C HIS A 71 2.96 -3.35 -4.38
N CYS A 72 3.44 -2.32 -5.08
CA CYS A 72 3.19 -2.20 -6.51
C CYS A 72 3.68 -3.43 -7.27
N MET A 73 4.85 -3.99 -6.91
CA MET A 73 5.35 -5.22 -7.54
C MET A 73 4.43 -6.42 -7.31
N ASP A 74 3.97 -6.61 -6.07
CA ASP A 74 3.08 -7.71 -5.70
C ASP A 74 1.77 -7.62 -6.49
N VAL A 75 1.19 -6.42 -6.56
CA VAL A 75 -0.04 -6.18 -7.31
C VAL A 75 0.19 -6.40 -8.80
N ILE A 76 1.25 -5.84 -9.39
CA ILE A 76 1.56 -6.04 -10.82
C ILE A 76 1.74 -7.53 -11.14
N HIS A 77 2.44 -8.28 -10.29
CA HIS A 77 2.62 -9.72 -10.47
C HIS A 77 1.26 -10.45 -10.47
N SER A 78 0.40 -10.08 -9.53
CA SER A 78 -0.96 -10.62 -9.41
C SER A 78 -1.86 -10.25 -10.59
N LEU A 79 -1.77 -9.02 -11.10
CA LEU A 79 -2.53 -8.58 -12.26
C LEU A 79 -2.11 -9.31 -13.53
N ILE A 80 -0.81 -9.50 -13.74
CA ILE A 80 -0.27 -10.21 -14.90
C ILE A 80 -0.63 -11.70 -14.87
N SER A 81 -0.72 -12.32 -13.69
CA SER A 81 -1.14 -13.72 -13.59
C SER A 81 -2.63 -13.92 -13.85
N GLN A 82 -3.45 -12.88 -13.64
CA GLN A 82 -4.92 -12.94 -13.79
C GLN A 82 -5.42 -12.43 -15.13
N THR A 83 -4.73 -11.46 -15.73
CA THR A 83 -5.17 -10.81 -16.98
C THR A 83 -5.14 -11.77 -18.15
N ARG A 84 -6.09 -11.57 -19.09
CA ARG A 84 -6.09 -12.25 -20.39
C ARG A 84 -5.25 -11.53 -21.45
N SER A 85 -4.78 -10.34 -21.13
CA SER A 85 -4.02 -9.49 -22.05
C SER A 85 -2.62 -10.08 -22.28
N GLN A 86 -2.16 -10.07 -23.53
CA GLN A 86 -0.78 -10.47 -23.82
C GLN A 86 0.19 -9.40 -23.32
N ILE A 87 1.05 -9.78 -22.38
CA ILE A 87 2.07 -8.88 -21.83
C ILE A 87 3.28 -8.92 -22.76
N PRO A 88 3.67 -7.78 -23.38
CA PRO A 88 4.85 -7.74 -24.23
C PRO A 88 6.12 -8.01 -23.42
N VAL A 89 7.18 -8.45 -24.09
CA VAL A 89 8.51 -8.58 -23.47
C VAL A 89 8.91 -7.23 -22.87
N GLY A 90 9.31 -7.22 -21.60
CA GLY A 90 9.61 -5.99 -20.85
C GLY A 90 8.39 -5.30 -20.23
N GLY A 91 7.16 -5.76 -20.50
CA GLY A 91 5.92 -5.17 -19.97
C GLY A 91 5.86 -5.16 -18.44
N TYR A 92 6.39 -6.18 -17.77
CA TYR A 92 6.51 -6.20 -16.30
C TYR A 92 7.40 -5.06 -15.77
N HIS A 93 8.55 -4.84 -16.40
CA HIS A 93 9.47 -3.76 -16.00
C HIS A 93 8.85 -2.39 -16.28
N LEU A 94 8.20 -2.22 -17.43
CA LEU A 94 7.50 -1.00 -17.77
C LEU A 94 6.36 -0.69 -16.79
N ALA A 95 5.54 -1.70 -16.44
CA ALA A 95 4.48 -1.56 -15.45
C ALA A 95 5.03 -1.05 -14.11
N ARG A 96 6.14 -1.64 -13.64
CA ARG A 96 6.78 -1.24 -12.39
C ARG A 96 7.29 0.20 -12.45
N SER A 97 7.99 0.57 -13.52
CA SER A 97 8.51 1.93 -13.69
C SER A 97 7.39 2.97 -13.65
N LEU A 98 6.29 2.73 -14.37
CA LEU A 98 5.14 3.63 -14.40
C LEU A 98 4.43 3.71 -13.03
N ALA A 99 4.26 2.58 -12.34
CA ALA A 99 3.66 2.56 -11.01
C ALA A 99 4.52 3.34 -10.00
N TYR A 100 5.85 3.18 -10.05
CA TYR A 100 6.76 3.89 -9.16
C TYR A 100 6.78 5.38 -9.44
N GLU A 101 6.65 5.79 -10.70
CA GLU A 101 6.51 7.19 -11.08
C GLU A 101 5.21 7.80 -10.53
N SER A 102 4.09 7.10 -10.67
CA SER A 102 2.80 7.52 -10.07
C SER A 102 2.92 7.69 -8.55
N ILE A 103 3.53 6.72 -7.84
CA ILE A 103 3.79 6.82 -6.39
C ILE A 103 4.68 8.02 -6.06
N ASP A 104 5.76 8.24 -6.82
CA ASP A 104 6.69 9.34 -6.59
C ASP A 104 6.00 10.70 -6.77
N ASN A 105 5.15 10.83 -7.79
CA ASN A 105 4.35 12.03 -8.03
C ASN A 105 3.33 12.26 -6.92
N MET A 106 2.64 11.21 -6.48
CA MET A 106 1.66 11.29 -5.38
C MET A 106 2.33 11.71 -4.07
N LEU A 107 3.49 11.13 -3.73
CA LEU A 107 4.23 11.48 -2.51
C LEU A 107 4.76 12.93 -2.53
N ARG A 108 5.09 13.48 -3.70
CA ARG A 108 5.53 14.88 -3.86
C ARG A 108 4.39 15.89 -3.85
N THR A 109 3.15 15.44 -3.98
CA THR A 109 1.99 16.33 -4.08
C THR A 109 1.54 16.76 -2.69
N GLY A 110 1.62 18.08 -2.41
CA GLY A 110 1.20 18.65 -1.13
C GLY A 110 1.94 18.05 0.07
N ASP A 111 1.18 17.68 1.09
CA ASP A 111 1.63 17.05 2.35
C ASP A 111 1.36 15.52 2.36
N ASN A 112 1.09 14.90 1.21
CA ASN A 112 0.70 13.49 1.14
C ASN A 112 1.69 12.53 1.84
N ALA A 113 2.99 12.77 1.67
CA ALA A 113 4.01 11.96 2.33
C ALA A 113 3.95 12.08 3.86
N GLU A 114 3.76 13.28 4.40
CA GLU A 114 3.67 13.53 5.84
C GLU A 114 2.42 12.85 6.42
N VAL A 115 1.29 12.97 5.71
CA VAL A 115 0.04 12.33 6.10
C VAL A 115 0.15 10.81 6.09
N LEU A 116 0.78 10.22 5.07
CA LEU A 116 1.03 8.78 5.01
C LEU A 116 1.95 8.32 6.16
N LEU A 117 3.02 9.05 6.45
CA LEU A 117 3.92 8.72 7.56
C LEU A 117 3.21 8.81 8.92
N ALA A 118 2.30 9.75 9.10
CA ALA A 118 1.57 9.95 10.34
C ALA A 118 0.51 8.86 10.63
N MET A 119 0.07 8.10 9.63
CA MET A 119 -1.04 7.15 9.79
C MET A 119 -0.73 5.96 10.69
N HIS A 120 0.53 5.51 10.73
CA HIS A 120 0.93 4.30 11.48
C HIS A 120 1.93 4.59 12.58
N VAL A 121 1.99 5.83 13.06
CA VAL A 121 2.78 6.15 14.24
C VAL A 121 2.07 5.52 15.45
N PRO A 122 2.74 4.65 16.21
CA PRO A 122 2.15 4.05 17.40
C PRO A 122 1.62 5.14 18.33
N THR A 123 0.33 5.07 18.65
CA THR A 123 -0.25 5.97 19.64
C THR A 123 0.20 5.54 21.05
N MET A 124 0.29 6.45 22.02
CA MET A 124 0.63 6.10 23.40
C MET A 124 -0.25 4.97 23.97
N LYS A 125 -1.51 4.85 23.51
CA LYS A 125 -2.41 3.75 23.87
C LYS A 125 -1.91 2.36 23.45
N ASP A 126 -1.21 2.26 22.32
CA ASP A 126 -0.68 0.98 21.83
C ASP A 126 0.53 0.53 22.66
N LEU A 127 1.29 1.49 23.19
CA LEU A 127 2.43 1.24 24.08
C LEU A 127 1.97 0.82 25.49
N GLU A 128 0.87 1.39 26.00
CA GLU A 128 0.30 0.98 27.30
C GLU A 128 -0.26 -0.45 27.30
N ILE A 129 -0.81 -0.93 26.17
CA ILE A 129 -1.33 -2.30 26.04
C ILE A 129 -0.19 -3.34 26.04
N PHE A 130 0.96 -3.00 25.45
CA PHE A 130 2.11 -3.90 25.42
C PHE A 130 2.75 -4.07 26.80
N ASP A 131 2.78 -3.01 27.61
CA ASP A 131 3.30 -3.05 28.98
C ASP A 131 2.38 -3.79 29.97
N ALA A 132 1.06 -3.73 29.78
CA ALA A 132 0.10 -4.34 30.71
C ALA A 132 0.06 -5.89 30.65
N THR A 133 0.64 -6.52 29.64
CA THR A 133 0.56 -7.98 29.42
C THR A 133 1.76 -8.78 29.97
N HIS A 134 2.76 -8.13 30.57
CA HIS A 134 4.02 -8.78 30.99
C HIS A 134 4.40 -8.65 32.47
N LEU A 135 3.43 -8.73 33.39
CA LEU A 135 3.73 -8.93 34.82
C LEU A 135 3.25 -10.31 35.31
N PRO A 136 4.14 -11.32 35.43
CA PRO A 136 3.85 -12.43 36.31
C PRO A 136 3.86 -11.88 37.75
N SER A 137 2.69 -11.86 38.36
CA SER A 137 2.52 -11.56 39.77
C SER A 137 3.36 -12.55 40.58
N ARG A 138 4.56 -12.13 41.02
CA ARG A 138 5.39 -12.90 41.93
C ARG A 138 4.64 -13.00 43.26
N GLY A 139 3.94 -14.11 43.44
CA GLY A 139 3.41 -14.51 44.74
C GLY A 139 4.55 -14.60 45.74
N THR A 140 4.61 -13.64 46.65
CA THR A 140 5.42 -13.71 47.86
C THR A 140 4.76 -14.72 48.80
N THR A 141 5.15 -15.99 48.68
CA THR A 141 4.84 -16.98 49.73
C THR A 141 5.92 -16.90 50.79
N GLY A 142 5.74 -15.99 51.75
CA GLY A 142 6.42 -16.01 53.03
C GLY A 142 5.50 -16.67 54.06
N GLN A 143 5.74 -17.94 54.37
CA GLN A 143 5.30 -18.69 55.56
C GLN A 143 6.27 -19.88 55.67
N ALA A 144 6.79 -20.31 56.81
CA ALA A 144 6.80 -19.85 58.19
C ALA A 144 8.06 -20.47 58.84
#